data_AF-A0A356Z9G7-F1
#
_entry.id   AF-A0A356Z9G7-F1
#
_cell.length_a   1.000
_cell.length_b   1.000
_cell.length_c   1.000
_cell.angle_alpha   90.00
_cell.angle_beta   90.00
_cell.angle_gamma   90.00
#
_symmetry.space_group_name_H-M   'P 1'
#
loop_
_entity.id
_entity.type
_entity.pdbx_description
1 polymer ?
#
loop_
_entity_poly.entity_id
_entity_poly.type
_entity_poly.pdbx_seq_one_letter_code
_entity_poly.pdbx_strand_id
1 'polypeptide(L)'
;MTLFSITAKNIKKNFQNYFIYFFSMVFSIVVFYIFTSIQYNDQVVQIIGKRTHLMLNVGSISVAVFSAIFMGYSNSFFTRKRKKEIGLYSLLGLQKRQVARMLFYENLVMGMVALFIGIAAGSLFSKLFVMLFFRLMGHFVQVYFAISPQAILNTIMVFLIIFMVISLHAYSLIYRFKLVDL
;
A
#
# COMPACT_ATOMS: atom_id res chain seq x y z
N MET A 1 15.10 -24.76 11.30
CA MET A 1 14.22 -23.67 11.76
C MET A 1 14.16 -22.60 10.68
N THR A 2 13.07 -22.50 9.94
CA THR A 2 12.96 -21.65 8.74
C THR A 2 12.45 -20.26 9.12
N LEU A 3 13.03 -19.21 8.51
CA LEU A 3 12.65 -17.80 8.72
C LEU A 3 11.12 -17.57 8.66
N PHE A 4 10.43 -18.29 7.77
CA PHE A 4 8.97 -18.29 7.65
C PHE A 4 8.21 -18.60 8.95
N SER A 5 8.67 -19.58 9.76
CA SER A 5 7.98 -19.94 11.00
C SER A 5 8.14 -18.88 12.09
N ILE A 6 9.24 -18.12 12.04
CA ILE A 6 9.50 -17.01 12.97
C ILE A 6 8.63 -15.82 12.59
N THR A 7 8.55 -15.48 11.29
CA THR A 7 7.68 -14.43 10.77
C THR A 7 6.21 -14.71 11.10
N ALA A 8 5.72 -15.94 10.88
CA ALA A 8 4.35 -16.32 11.20
C ALA A 8 4.03 -16.23 12.70
N LYS A 9 4.97 -16.62 13.58
CA LYS A 9 4.80 -16.51 15.04
C LYS A 9 4.79 -15.05 15.50
N ASN A 10 5.61 -14.19 14.88
CA ASN A 10 5.67 -12.76 15.16
C ASN A 10 4.39 -12.01 14.73
N ILE A 11 3.84 -12.36 13.56
CA ILE A 11 2.55 -11.81 13.09
C ILE A 11 1.44 -12.17 14.07
N LYS A 12 1.40 -13.42 14.55
CA LYS A 12 0.36 -13.90 15.47
C LYS A 12 0.47 -13.28 16.88
N LYS A 13 1.69 -13.06 17.38
CA LYS A 13 1.94 -12.49 18.72
C LYS A 13 1.70 -10.98 18.79
N ASN A 14 1.91 -10.24 17.70
CA ASN A 14 1.69 -8.79 17.59
C ASN A 14 0.58 -8.44 16.58
N PHE A 15 -0.44 -9.29 16.48
CA PHE A 15 -1.49 -9.24 15.46
C PHE A 15 -2.18 -7.88 15.37
N GLN A 16 -2.45 -7.21 16.49
CA GLN A 16 -3.20 -5.95 16.50
C GLN A 16 -2.46 -4.80 15.79
N ASN A 17 -1.13 -4.68 15.97
CA ASN A 17 -0.35 -3.65 15.30
C ASN A 17 -0.03 -4.04 13.83
N TYR A 18 0.17 -5.33 13.56
CA TYR A 18 0.27 -5.84 12.19
C TYR A 18 -1.01 -5.62 11.39
N PHE A 19 -2.16 -5.81 12.04
CA PHE A 19 -3.47 -5.64 11.43
C PHE A 19 -3.71 -4.20 11.03
N ILE A 20 -3.34 -3.21 11.87
CA ILE A 20 -3.44 -1.78 11.52
C ILE A 20 -2.57 -1.47 10.29
N TYR A 21 -1.32 -1.94 10.26
CA TYR A 21 -0.41 -1.72 9.13
C TYR A 21 -0.92 -2.35 7.83
N PHE A 22 -1.32 -3.63 7.92
CA PHE A 22 -1.88 -4.38 6.80
C PHE A 22 -3.16 -3.74 6.27
N PHE A 23 -4.05 -3.32 7.17
CA PHE A 23 -5.29 -2.65 6.82
C PHE A 23 -5.02 -1.32 6.12
N SER A 24 -4.05 -0.52 6.61
CA SER A 24 -3.63 0.71 5.93
C SER A 24 -3.15 0.45 4.51
N MET A 25 -2.35 -0.59 4.28
CA MET A 25 -1.87 -0.96 2.95
C MET A 25 -3.01 -1.35 2.03
N VAL A 26 -3.87 -2.27 2.47
CA VAL A 26 -5.02 -2.74 1.68
C VAL A 26 -5.94 -1.55 1.34
N PHE A 27 -6.24 -0.69 2.31
CA PHE A 27 -7.06 0.50 2.10
C PHE A 27 -6.47 1.44 1.05
N SER A 28 -5.17 1.75 1.13
CA SER A 28 -4.49 2.56 0.12
C SER A 28 -4.55 1.94 -1.28
N ILE A 29 -4.34 0.63 -1.39
CA ILE A 29 -4.41 -0.10 -2.67
C ILE A 29 -5.82 -0.04 -3.26
N VAL A 30 -6.85 -0.27 -2.44
CA VAL A 30 -8.25 -0.20 -2.87
C VAL A 30 -8.60 1.19 -3.38
N VAL A 31 -8.25 2.24 -2.63
CA VAL A 31 -8.57 3.63 -3.00
C VAL A 31 -7.86 4.02 -4.29
N PHE A 32 -6.58 3.69 -4.43
CA PHE A 32 -5.84 3.95 -5.66
C PHE A 32 -6.44 3.19 -6.85
N TYR A 33 -6.70 1.89 -6.69
CA TYR A 33 -7.27 1.06 -7.73
C TYR A 33 -8.63 1.59 -8.22
N ILE A 34 -9.50 2.03 -7.31
CA ILE A 34 -10.79 2.65 -7.65
C ILE A 34 -10.57 3.89 -8.52
N PHE A 35 -9.65 4.77 -8.14
CA PHE A 35 -9.35 6.00 -8.90
C PHE A 35 -8.83 5.67 -10.30
N THR A 36 -7.87 4.76 -10.38
CA THR A 36 -7.29 4.32 -11.65
C THR A 36 -8.31 3.59 -12.52
N SER A 37 -9.24 2.84 -11.91
CA SER A 37 -10.34 2.18 -12.61
C SER A 37 -11.35 3.17 -13.20
N ILE A 38 -11.59 4.32 -12.55
CA ILE A 38 -12.42 5.41 -13.10
C ILE A 38 -11.68 6.07 -14.27
N GLN A 39 -10.38 6.33 -14.13
CA GLN A 39 -9.56 6.98 -15.15
C GLN A 39 -9.51 6.18 -16.47
N TYR A 40 -9.33 4.86 -16.40
CA TYR A 40 -9.23 3.99 -17.59
C TYR A 40 -10.57 3.39 -18.03
N ASN A 41 -11.70 3.90 -17.55
CA ASN A 41 -13.00 3.43 -18.01
C ASN A 41 -13.38 4.10 -19.34
N ASP A 42 -13.62 3.32 -20.38
CA ASP A 42 -13.95 3.85 -21.72
C ASP A 42 -15.20 4.74 -21.73
N GLN A 43 -16.22 4.44 -20.91
CA GLN A 43 -17.42 5.27 -20.80
C GLN A 43 -17.08 6.65 -20.23
N VAL A 44 -16.20 6.70 -19.23
CA VAL A 44 -15.74 7.95 -18.59
C VAL A 44 -14.93 8.78 -19.60
N VAL A 45 -14.05 8.14 -20.37
CA VAL A 45 -13.22 8.84 -21.36
C VAL A 45 -14.07 9.44 -22.50
N GLN A 46 -15.09 8.71 -22.97
CA GLN A 46 -15.96 9.15 -24.05
C GLN A 46 -16.93 10.27 -23.63
N ILE A 47 -17.47 10.21 -22.41
CA ILE A 47 -18.49 11.15 -21.95
C ILE A 47 -17.87 12.49 -21.51
N ILE A 48 -16.70 12.45 -20.86
CA ILE A 48 -16.21 13.60 -20.08
C ILE A 48 -15.11 14.40 -20.82
N GLY A 49 -14.68 13.93 -21.99
CA GLY A 49 -13.77 14.65 -22.89
C GLY A 49 -12.34 14.82 -22.35
N LYS A 50 -11.46 15.38 -23.19
CA LYS A 50 -10.01 15.46 -22.93
C LYS A 50 -9.63 16.27 -21.67
N ARG A 51 -10.39 17.32 -21.33
CA ARG A 51 -10.08 18.20 -20.17
C ARG A 51 -10.26 17.47 -18.84
N THR A 52 -11.33 16.69 -18.69
CA THR A 52 -11.61 16.01 -17.42
C THR A 52 -10.79 14.74 -17.26
N HIS A 53 -10.40 14.07 -18.36
CA HIS A 53 -9.40 13.01 -18.31
C HIS A 53 -8.07 13.51 -17.72
N LEU A 54 -7.65 14.73 -18.05
CA LEU A 54 -6.44 15.34 -17.50
C LEU A 54 -6.57 15.62 -15.99
N MET A 55 -7.75 16.06 -15.53
CA MET A 55 -8.05 16.23 -14.09
C MET A 55 -8.05 14.90 -13.34
N LEU A 56 -8.61 13.82 -13.93
CA LEU A 56 -8.59 12.48 -13.35
C LEU A 56 -7.15 11.95 -13.21
N ASN A 57 -6.29 12.21 -14.19
CA ASN A 57 -4.88 11.81 -14.13
C ASN A 57 -4.14 12.52 -12.98
N VAL A 58 -4.35 13.83 -12.82
CA VAL A 58 -3.81 14.60 -11.67
C VAL A 58 -4.36 14.06 -10.34
N GLY A 59 -5.63 13.67 -10.31
CA GLY A 59 -6.26 13.01 -9.17
C GLY A 59 -5.57 11.69 -8.82
N SER A 60 -5.34 10.82 -9.81
CA SER A 60 -4.64 9.55 -9.59
C SER A 60 -3.22 9.74 -9.05
N ILE A 61 -2.48 10.73 -9.54
CA ILE A 61 -1.14 11.07 -9.02
C ILE A 61 -1.24 11.53 -7.56
N SER A 62 -2.22 12.40 -7.24
CA SER A 62 -2.44 12.86 -5.87
C SER A 62 -2.74 11.71 -4.91
N VAL A 63 -3.56 10.74 -5.34
CA VAL A 63 -3.88 9.55 -4.55
C VAL A 63 -2.67 8.62 -4.38
N ALA A 64 -1.81 8.50 -5.40
CA ALA A 64 -0.55 7.76 -5.27
C ALA A 64 0.36 8.39 -4.21
N VAL A 65 0.53 9.71 -4.23
CA VAL A 65 1.35 10.44 -3.25
C VAL A 65 0.77 10.30 -1.85
N PHE A 66 -0.54 10.47 -1.70
CA PHE A 66 -1.22 10.27 -0.42
C PHE A 66 -1.04 8.84 0.13
N SER A 67 -1.19 7.84 -0.75
CA SER A 67 -0.97 6.43 -0.40
C SER A 67 0.46 6.18 0.06
N ALA A 68 1.46 6.74 -0.64
CA ALA A 68 2.86 6.62 -0.27
C ALA A 68 3.16 7.21 1.12
N ILE A 69 2.63 8.41 1.41
CA ILE A 69 2.79 9.08 2.71
C ILE A 69 2.09 8.27 3.81
N PHE A 70 0.85 7.85 3.58
CA PHE A 70 0.06 7.10 4.54
C PHE A 70 0.70 5.75 4.90
N MET A 71 1.17 5.01 3.90
CA MET A 71 1.89 3.76 4.11
C MET A 71 3.25 3.98 4.79
N GLY A 72 3.99 5.04 4.42
CA GLY A 72 5.24 5.41 5.07
C GLY A 72 5.05 5.74 6.56
N TYR A 73 4.00 6.50 6.88
CA TYR A 73 3.63 6.80 8.26
C TYR A 73 3.24 5.55 9.04
N SER A 74 2.42 4.68 8.45
CA SER A 74 2.00 3.42 9.07
C SER A 74 3.21 2.50 9.34
N ASN A 75 4.17 2.44 8.41
CA ASN A 75 5.43 1.69 8.58
C ASN A 75 6.30 2.27 9.71
N SER A 76 6.38 3.60 9.81
CA SER A 76 7.14 4.28 10.87
C SER A 76 6.49 4.10 12.24
N PHE A 77 5.16 4.14 12.31
CA PHE A 77 4.39 3.86 13.52
C PHE A 77 4.60 2.41 14.00
N PHE A 78 4.57 1.45 13.08
CA PHE A 78 4.87 0.06 13.36
C PHE A 78 6.30 -0.14 13.88
N THR A 79 7.28 0.49 13.23
CA THR A 79 8.70 0.41 13.62
C THR A 79 8.96 1.08 14.98
N ARG A 80 8.29 2.20 15.29
CA ARG A 80 8.39 2.90 16.58
C ARG A 80 7.94 2.01 17.74
N LYS A 81 6.88 1.21 17.58
CA LYS A 81 6.41 0.29 18.63
C LYS A 81 7.32 -0.92 18.84
N ARG A 82 8.12 -1.32 17.83
CA ARG A 82 9.13 -2.39 17.91
C ARG A 82 10.50 -1.94 18.40
N LYS A 83 10.69 -0.67 18.76
CA LYS A 83 11.98 -0.13 19.24
C LYS A 83 12.58 -0.91 20.42
N LYS A 84 11.75 -1.38 21.36
CA LYS A 84 12.22 -2.16 22.53
C LYS A 84 12.76 -3.54 22.15
N GLU A 85 12.18 -4.21 21.15
CA GLU A 85 12.68 -5.50 20.64
C GLU A 85 13.99 -5.31 19.83
N ILE A 86 14.06 -4.24 19.03
CA ILE A 86 15.26 -3.89 18.24
C ILE A 86 16.44 -3.50 19.16
N GLY A 87 16.17 -2.80 20.27
CA GLY A 87 17.16 -2.49 21.31
C GLY A 87 17.71 -3.76 21.97
N LEU A 88 16.84 -4.74 22.27
CA LEU A 88 17.25 -6.03 22.84
C LEU A 88 18.12 -6.84 21.88
N TYR A 89 17.80 -6.86 20.58
CA TYR A 89 18.64 -7.51 19.57
C TYR A 89 20.00 -6.84 19.38
N SER A 90 20.08 -5.52 19.56
CA SER A 90 21.36 -4.79 19.57
C SER A 90 22.22 -5.14 20.78
N LEU A 91 21.60 -5.38 21.95
CA LEU A 91 22.30 -5.83 23.16
C LEU A 91 22.79 -7.29 23.05
N LEU A 92 22.11 -8.13 22.26
CA LEU A 92 22.50 -9.51 21.98
C LEU A 92 23.55 -9.65 20.86
N GLY A 93 24.09 -8.55 20.33
CA GLY A 93 25.18 -8.56 19.35
C GLY A 93 24.75 -8.89 17.91
N LEU A 94 23.46 -8.90 17.58
CA LEU A 94 23.00 -9.11 16.20
C LEU A 94 23.42 -7.92 15.32
N GLN A 95 24.01 -8.23 14.16
CA GLN A 95 24.41 -7.21 13.20
C GLN A 95 23.17 -6.46 12.69
N LYS A 96 23.21 -5.12 12.76
CA LYS A 96 22.15 -4.21 12.25
C LYS A 96 21.69 -4.55 10.82
N ARG A 97 22.59 -5.11 10.01
CA ARG A 97 22.36 -5.54 8.63
C ARG A 97 21.41 -6.75 8.52
N GLN A 98 21.42 -7.66 9.49
CA GLN A 98 20.52 -8.82 9.53
C GLN A 98 19.10 -8.41 9.92
N VAL A 99 18.95 -7.50 10.89
CA VAL A 99 17.65 -6.94 11.31
C VAL A 99 17.01 -6.15 10.16
N ALA A 100 17.80 -5.35 9.43
CA ALA A 100 17.30 -4.59 8.29
C ALA A 100 16.86 -5.49 7.12
N ARG A 101 17.58 -6.59 6.84
CA ARG A 101 17.14 -7.59 5.83
C ARG A 101 15.85 -8.30 6.26
N MET A 102 15.74 -8.65 7.54
CA MET A 102 14.52 -9.31 8.05
C MET A 102 13.29 -8.41 7.86
N LEU A 103 13.39 -7.13 8.24
CA LEU A 103 12.29 -6.17 8.07
C LEU A 103 11.95 -5.91 6.59
N PHE A 104 12.97 -5.90 5.71
CA PHE A 104 12.76 -5.82 4.26
C PHE A 104 11.91 -6.97 3.75
N TYR A 105 12.25 -8.22 4.12
CA TYR A 105 11.48 -9.39 3.72
C TYR A 105 10.08 -9.40 4.32
N GLU A 106 9.90 -8.98 5.58
CA GLU A 106 8.57 -8.87 6.19
C GLU A 106 7.68 -7.88 5.44
N ASN A 107 8.20 -6.68 5.12
CA ASN A 107 7.45 -5.67 4.39
C ASN A 107 7.10 -6.10 2.97
N LEU A 108 7.99 -6.81 2.27
CA LEU A 108 7.72 -7.35 0.94
C LEU A 108 6.62 -8.41 0.96
N VAL A 109 6.69 -9.38 1.86
CA VAL A 109 5.69 -10.45 1.96
C VAL A 109 4.32 -9.85 2.32
N MET A 110 4.28 -8.96 3.32
CA MET A 110 3.05 -8.28 3.71
C MET A 110 2.49 -7.41 2.57
N GLY A 111 3.37 -6.69 1.87
CA GLY A 111 3.01 -5.85 0.73
C GLY A 111 2.43 -6.67 -0.43
N MET A 112 3.00 -7.83 -0.77
CA MET A 112 2.47 -8.71 -1.81
C MET A 112 1.09 -9.27 -1.45
N VAL A 113 0.90 -9.72 -0.21
CA VAL A 113 -0.40 -10.21 0.27
C VAL A 113 -1.45 -9.08 0.26
N ALA A 114 -1.05 -7.88 0.70
CA ALA A 114 -1.91 -6.70 0.67
C ALA A 114 -2.27 -6.29 -0.76
N LEU A 115 -1.33 -6.35 -1.71
CA LEU A 115 -1.57 -6.07 -3.13
C LEU A 115 -2.64 -6.99 -3.70
N PHE A 116 -2.53 -8.28 -3.43
CA PHE A 116 -3.46 -9.29 -3.95
C PHE A 116 -4.88 -9.06 -3.40
N ILE A 117 -4.99 -8.86 -2.08
CA ILE A 117 -6.28 -8.60 -1.42
C ILE A 117 -6.84 -7.24 -1.81
N GLY A 118 -5.99 -6.22 -1.94
CA GLY A 118 -6.37 -4.87 -2.32
C GLY A 118 -6.90 -4.78 -3.74
N ILE A 119 -6.30 -5.51 -4.70
CA ILE A 119 -6.82 -5.61 -6.07
C ILE A 119 -8.14 -6.39 -6.09
N ALA A 120 -8.23 -7.52 -5.36
CA ALA A 120 -9.46 -8.31 -5.30
C ALA A 120 -10.63 -7.49 -4.71
N ALA A 121 -10.41 -6.85 -3.56
CA ALA A 121 -11.39 -5.97 -2.93
C ALA A 121 -11.69 -4.75 -3.81
N GLY A 122 -10.65 -4.10 -4.36
CA GLY A 122 -10.77 -2.95 -5.24
C GLY A 122 -11.59 -3.27 -6.49
N SER A 123 -11.44 -4.47 -7.06
CA SER A 123 -12.24 -4.93 -8.20
C SER A 123 -13.70 -5.16 -7.84
N LEU A 124 -14.01 -5.60 -6.62
CA LEU A 124 -15.40 -5.75 -6.17
C LEU A 124 -16.06 -4.37 -5.96
N PHE A 125 -15.32 -3.43 -5.35
CA PHE A 125 -15.83 -2.09 -5.05
C PHE A 125 -15.80 -1.13 -6.26
N SER A 126 -14.94 -1.36 -7.27
CA SER A 126 -14.76 -0.43 -8.39
C SER A 126 -16.07 -0.13 -9.12
N LYS A 127 -16.92 -1.14 -9.37
CA LYS A 127 -18.23 -0.94 -9.99
C LYS A 127 -19.11 0.03 -9.20
N LEU A 128 -19.15 -0.13 -7.87
CA LEU A 128 -19.95 0.73 -6.99
C LEU A 128 -19.46 2.17 -7.06
N PHE A 129 -18.14 2.38 -7.05
CA PHE A 129 -17.56 3.72 -7.11
C PHE A 129 -17.67 4.38 -8.49
N VAL A 130 -17.52 3.63 -9.57
CA VAL A 130 -17.74 4.16 -10.94
C VAL A 130 -19.21 4.55 -11.12
N MET A 131 -20.15 3.74 -10.63
CA MET A 131 -21.57 4.07 -10.64
C MET A 131 -21.87 5.32 -9.80
N LEU A 132 -21.28 5.42 -8.61
CA LEU A 132 -21.42 6.58 -7.73
C LEU A 132 -20.86 7.85 -8.39
N PHE A 133 -19.72 7.73 -9.08
CA PHE A 133 -19.11 8.82 -9.84
C PHE A 133 -20.03 9.35 -10.94
N PHE A 134 -20.63 8.47 -11.77
CA PHE A 134 -21.59 8.90 -12.79
C PHE A 134 -22.86 9.52 -12.20
N ARG A 135 -23.36 8.98 -11.08
CA ARG A 135 -24.50 9.56 -10.36
C ARG A 135 -24.19 10.98 -9.86
N LEU A 136 -22.98 11.23 -9.35
CA LEU A 136 -22.56 12.57 -8.95
C LEU A 136 -22.40 13.53 -10.14
N MET A 137 -22.05 13.00 -11.31
CA MET A 137 -21.97 13.78 -12.57
C MET A 137 -23.35 14.01 -13.22
N GLY A 138 -24.44 13.50 -12.63
CA GLY A 138 -25.80 13.68 -13.16
C GLY A 138 -26.14 12.79 -14.37
N HIS A 139 -25.31 11.78 -14.67
CA HIS A 139 -25.54 10.85 -15.78
C HIS A 139 -26.03 9.49 -15.27
N PHE A 140 -27.13 8.99 -15.83
CA PHE A 140 -27.69 7.67 -15.55
C PHE A 140 -27.19 6.63 -16.58
N VAL A 141 -25.89 6.33 -16.57
CA VAL A 141 -25.34 5.30 -17.46
C VAL A 141 -25.31 3.95 -16.73
N GLN A 142 -25.78 2.88 -17.39
CA GLN A 142 -25.53 1.53 -16.92
C GLN A 142 -24.03 1.22 -17.09
N VAL A 143 -23.32 1.24 -15.96
CA VAL A 143 -21.90 0.91 -15.90
C VAL A 143 -21.74 -0.60 -16.00
N TYR A 144 -21.21 -1.06 -17.13
CA TYR A 144 -20.78 -2.44 -17.29
C TYR A 144 -19.54 -2.70 -16.43
N PHE A 145 -19.37 -3.95 -15.99
CA PHE A 145 -18.21 -4.35 -15.20
C PHE A 145 -16.95 -4.40 -16.08
N ALA A 146 -16.38 -3.24 -16.37
CA ALA A 146 -15.15 -3.11 -17.13
C ALA A 146 -13.98 -3.12 -16.13
N ILE A 147 -13.45 -4.31 -15.86
CA ILE A 147 -12.13 -4.43 -15.23
C ILE A 147 -11.11 -4.03 -16.29
N SER A 148 -10.57 -2.80 -16.20
CA SER A 148 -9.52 -2.38 -17.12
C SER A 148 -8.20 -3.06 -16.73
N PRO A 149 -7.59 -3.85 -17.64
CA PRO A 149 -6.28 -4.45 -17.40
C PRO A 149 -5.19 -3.40 -17.14
N GLN A 150 -5.34 -2.20 -17.72
CA GLN A 150 -4.42 -1.08 -17.52
C GLN A 150 -4.46 -0.57 -16.08
N ALA A 151 -5.63 -0.56 -15.44
CA ALA A 151 -5.77 -0.14 -14.04
C ALA A 151 -5.07 -1.11 -13.08
N ILE A 152 -5.19 -2.41 -13.33
CA ILE A 152 -4.48 -3.45 -12.55
C ILE A 152 -2.96 -3.26 -12.70
N LEU A 153 -2.48 -3.15 -13.94
CA LEU A 153 -1.05 -3.07 -14.23
C LEU A 153 -0.42 -1.79 -13.65
N ASN A 154 -1.11 -0.65 -13.74
CA ASN A 154 -0.64 0.61 -13.15
C ASN A 154 -0.64 0.55 -11.61
N THR A 155 -1.63 -0.08 -10.99
CA THR A 155 -1.66 -0.31 -9.53
C THR A 155 -0.48 -1.15 -9.10
N ILE A 156 -0.20 -2.25 -9.80
CA ILE A 156 0.94 -3.11 -9.49
C ILE A 156 2.26 -2.33 -9.59
N MET A 157 2.47 -1.57 -10.67
CA MET A 157 3.70 -0.76 -10.83
C MET A 157 3.87 0.28 -9.72
N VAL A 158 2.84 1.07 -9.44
CA VAL A 158 2.92 2.15 -8.44
C VAL A 158 3.18 1.58 -7.05
N PHE A 159 2.47 0.51 -6.65
CA PHE A 159 2.67 -0.08 -5.33
C PHE A 159 4.01 -0.81 -5.21
N LEU A 160 4.53 -1.42 -6.27
CA LEU A 160 5.89 -1.97 -6.27
C LEU A 160 6.93 -0.88 -5.97
N ILE A 161 6.81 0.28 -6.63
CA ILE A 161 7.71 1.42 -6.39
C ILE A 161 7.56 1.92 -4.95
N ILE A 162 6.33 2.09 -4.47
CA ILE A 162 6.05 2.54 -3.10
C ILE A 162 6.64 1.56 -2.07
N PHE A 163 6.45 0.25 -2.24
CA PHE A 163 7.02 -0.75 -1.35
C PHE A 163 8.55 -0.69 -1.36
N MET A 164 9.17 -0.53 -2.53
CA MET A 164 10.62 -0.40 -2.64
C MET A 164 11.13 0.84 -1.89
N VAL A 165 10.47 2.00 -2.06
CA VAL A 165 10.80 3.25 -1.36
C VAL A 165 10.62 3.10 0.15
N ILE A 166 9.50 2.56 0.61
CA ILE A 166 9.22 2.34 2.04
C ILE A 166 10.27 1.39 2.64
N SER A 167 10.66 0.35 1.90
CA SER A 167 11.61 -0.63 2.38
C SER A 167 13.04 -0.07 2.45
N LEU A 168 13.44 0.80 1.52
CA LEU A 168 14.70 1.56 1.60
C LEU A 168 14.67 2.55 2.77
N HIS A 169 13.53 3.21 2.99
CA HIS A 169 13.38 4.13 4.12
C HIS A 169 13.47 3.41 5.47
N ALA A 170 12.89 2.20 5.58
CA ALA A 170 13.02 1.35 6.75
C ALA A 170 14.49 0.96 7.02
N TYR A 171 15.26 0.64 5.97
CA TYR A 171 16.69 0.37 6.06
C TYR A 171 17.48 1.58 6.59
N SER A 172 17.20 2.77 6.05
CA SER A 172 17.84 4.03 6.46
C SER A 172 17.52 4.39 7.92
N LEU A 173 16.27 4.19 8.34
CA LEU A 173 15.81 4.47 9.71
C LEU A 173 16.62 3.68 10.75
N ILE A 174 16.89 2.39 10.48
CA ILE A 174 17.68 1.51 11.36
C ILE A 174 19.15 1.96 11.45
N TYR A 175 19.70 2.46 10.35
CA TYR A 175 21.08 2.96 10.32
C TYR A 175 21.23 4.32 11.04
N ARG A 176 20.17 5.14 11.02
CA ARG A 176 20.14 6.47 11.63
C ARG A 176 19.81 6.47 13.13
N PHE A 177 19.22 5.40 13.66
CA PHE A 177 19.12 5.21 15.12
C PHE A 177 20.51 4.89 15.69
N LYS A 178 21.24 5.94 16.04
CA LYS A 178 22.35 5.89 17.00
C LYS A 178 21.79 5.59 18.39
N LEU A 179 22.52 4.76 19.11
CA LEU A 179 22.27 4.24 20.47
C LEU A 179 22.11 5.29 21.59
N VAL A 180 22.01 6.58 21.29
CA VAL A 180 22.12 7.63 22.33
C VAL A 180 20.78 7.97 23.00
N ASP A 181 19.63 7.60 22.40
CA ASP A 181 18.30 7.81 23.00
C ASP A 181 17.56 6.50 23.34
N LEU A 182 18.32 5.44 23.66
CA LEU A 182 17.78 4.14 24.08
C LEU A 182 17.85 4.01 25.60
#